data_AF-A0A741RNK0-F1
#
_entry.id   AF-A0A741RNK0-F1
#
_cell.length_a   1.000
_cell.length_b   1.000
_cell.length_c   1.000
_cell.angle_alpha   90.00
_cell.angle_beta   90.00
_cell.angle_gamma   90.00
#
_symmetry.space_group_name_H-M   'P 1'
#
loop_
_entity.id
_entity.type
_entity.pdbx_description
1 polymer ?
#
loop_
_entity_poly.entity_id
_entity_poly.type
_entity_poly.pdbx_seq_one_letter_code
_entity_poly.pdbx_strand_id
1 'polypeptide(L)'
;QIIIAKAGGDVDAIQAATPVTLNMALANRRTMEENAALLMGMKSAFQLSNDKVAHIGDVLSMTMNKTAADFDGMSDALTYAAPVAKNAGVSIEETAAMVGALHDAKITGSMAGTGSRAVLSRLQAPTGKAWDALKELGVKTSDSKGNTRPIFTILKEMQASFEKNRLGTAQQAEYMKTIFGEEASSAAAVLMTAASTGKLDKLTAAF
;
A
#
# COMPACT_ATOMS: atom_id res chain seq x y z
N GLN A 1 18.98 -8.06 -19.88
CA GLN A 1 19.98 -8.94 -19.22
C GLN A 1 21.00 -8.13 -18.39
N ILE A 2 21.76 -7.19 -18.98
CA ILE A 2 22.71 -6.34 -18.22
C ILE A 2 22.03 -5.51 -17.10
N ILE A 3 20.81 -5.03 -17.34
CA ILE A 3 20.09 -4.18 -16.39
C ILE A 3 19.69 -4.94 -15.11
N ILE A 4 19.11 -6.14 -15.25
CA ILE A 4 18.71 -6.97 -14.11
C ILE A 4 19.95 -7.44 -13.34
N ALA A 5 21.05 -7.73 -14.03
CA ALA A 5 22.34 -8.01 -13.40
C ALA A 5 22.88 -6.80 -12.61
N LYS A 6 22.78 -5.57 -13.15
CA LYS A 6 23.18 -4.33 -12.47
C LYS A 6 22.29 -4.01 -11.25
N ALA A 7 21.03 -4.42 -11.27
CA ALA A 7 20.10 -4.31 -10.15
C ALA A 7 20.29 -5.43 -9.10
N GLY A 8 21.36 -6.23 -9.19
CA GLY A 8 21.71 -7.28 -8.22
C GLY A 8 21.04 -8.63 -8.45
N GLY A 9 20.49 -8.88 -9.64
CA GLY A 9 19.89 -10.16 -10.01
C GLY A 9 20.93 -11.18 -10.51
N ASP A 10 20.83 -12.41 -10.02
CA ASP A 10 21.55 -13.57 -10.56
C ASP A 10 20.90 -14.08 -11.87
N VAL A 11 21.46 -15.15 -12.45
CA VAL A 11 20.95 -15.73 -13.71
C VAL A 11 19.47 -16.11 -13.61
N ASP A 12 19.04 -16.63 -12.46
CA ASP A 12 17.66 -17.03 -12.21
C ASP A 12 16.74 -15.81 -12.11
N ALA A 13 17.19 -14.73 -11.45
CA ALA A 13 16.49 -13.45 -11.44
C ALA A 13 16.35 -12.86 -12.85
N ILE A 14 17.38 -12.96 -13.69
CA ILE A 14 17.33 -12.50 -15.08
C ILE A 14 16.29 -13.29 -15.87
N GLN A 15 16.26 -14.61 -15.73
CA GLN A 15 15.28 -15.46 -16.43
C GLN A 15 13.85 -15.18 -15.96
N ALA A 16 13.62 -15.05 -14.65
CA ALA A 16 12.30 -14.78 -14.09
C ALA A 16 11.79 -13.36 -14.42
N ALA A 17 12.66 -12.36 -14.37
CA ALA A 17 12.25 -10.97 -14.52
C ALA A 17 12.12 -10.52 -15.99
N THR A 18 12.85 -11.13 -16.94
CA THR A 18 12.88 -10.66 -18.33
C THR A 18 11.49 -10.65 -19.00
N PRO A 19 10.67 -11.72 -18.93
CA PRO A 19 9.34 -11.72 -19.57
C PRO A 19 8.40 -10.66 -18.99
N VAL A 20 8.32 -10.57 -17.67
CA VAL A 20 7.43 -9.60 -17.00
C VAL A 20 7.88 -8.17 -17.24
N THR A 21 9.19 -7.90 -17.22
CA THR A 21 9.76 -6.57 -17.51
C THR A 21 9.41 -6.12 -18.92
N LEU A 22 9.51 -7.01 -19.91
CA LEU A 22 9.15 -6.71 -21.30
C LEU A 22 7.66 -6.41 -21.43
N ASN A 23 6.80 -7.23 -20.83
CA ASN A 23 5.35 -7.03 -20.88
C ASN A 23 4.93 -5.71 -20.23
N MET A 24 5.51 -5.39 -19.07
CA MET A 24 5.26 -4.11 -18.40
C MET A 24 5.70 -2.94 -19.28
N ALA A 25 6.92 -2.97 -19.83
CA ALA A 25 7.45 -1.95 -20.72
C ALA A 25 6.54 -1.68 -21.93
N LEU A 26 6.02 -2.74 -22.54
CA LEU A 26 5.06 -2.63 -23.65
C LEU A 26 3.72 -2.03 -23.20
N ALA A 27 3.22 -2.41 -22.02
CA ALA A 27 1.93 -1.96 -21.51
C ALA A 27 1.93 -0.50 -21.05
N ASN A 28 2.98 -0.06 -20.36
CA ASN A 28 3.07 1.28 -19.76
C ASN A 28 3.91 2.28 -20.58
N ARG A 29 4.43 1.86 -21.73
CA ARG A 29 5.28 2.66 -22.63
C ARG A 29 6.55 3.20 -21.96
N ARG A 30 7.09 2.45 -20.99
CA ARG A 30 8.38 2.73 -20.34
C ARG A 30 9.45 1.77 -20.81
N THR A 31 10.70 2.13 -20.57
CA THR A 31 11.82 1.29 -20.95
C THR A 31 11.84 0.01 -20.10
N MET A 32 12.45 -1.05 -20.64
CA MET A 32 12.75 -2.24 -19.84
C MET A 32 13.68 -1.90 -18.66
N GLU A 33 14.47 -0.83 -18.77
CA GLU A 33 15.37 -0.39 -17.72
C GLU A 33 14.63 0.13 -16.49
N GLU A 34 13.70 1.05 -16.70
CA GLU A 34 12.86 1.62 -15.65
C GLU A 34 12.01 0.53 -14.98
N ASN A 35 11.40 -0.36 -15.77
CA ASN A 35 10.58 -1.45 -15.23
C ASN A 35 11.42 -2.44 -14.40
N ALA A 36 12.62 -2.81 -14.88
CA ALA A 36 13.50 -3.69 -14.12
C ALA A 36 13.96 -3.04 -12.81
N ALA A 37 14.25 -1.73 -12.83
CA ALA A 37 14.62 -0.99 -11.62
C ALA A 37 13.49 -0.99 -10.58
N LEU A 38 12.25 -0.74 -11.01
CA LEU A 38 11.08 -0.79 -10.12
C LEU A 38 10.87 -2.19 -9.53
N LEU A 39 10.88 -3.23 -10.36
CA LEU A 39 10.69 -4.62 -9.92
C LEU A 39 11.76 -5.06 -8.91
N MET A 40 13.02 -4.80 -9.22
CA MET A 40 14.14 -5.19 -8.35
C MET A 40 14.19 -4.36 -7.07
N GLY A 41 13.82 -3.07 -7.16
CA GLY A 41 13.63 -2.20 -6.01
C GLY A 41 12.55 -2.73 -5.07
N MET A 42 11.39 -3.14 -5.60
CA MET A 42 10.30 -3.73 -4.81
C MET A 42 10.69 -5.08 -4.21
N LYS A 43 11.35 -5.95 -4.98
CA LYS A 43 11.91 -7.21 -4.46
C LYS A 43 12.81 -6.94 -3.25
N SER A 44 13.71 -5.96 -3.36
CA SER A 44 14.62 -5.59 -2.29
C SER A 44 13.88 -5.00 -1.07
N ALA A 45 12.97 -4.05 -1.29
CA ALA A 45 12.22 -3.39 -0.23
C ALA A 45 11.36 -4.36 0.59
N PHE A 46 10.73 -5.33 -0.07
CA PHE A 46 9.95 -6.38 0.58
C PHE A 46 10.77 -7.61 1.01
N GLN A 47 12.08 -7.63 0.72
CA GLN A 47 12.98 -8.77 1.01
C GLN A 47 12.48 -10.09 0.41
N LEU A 48 11.95 -10.03 -0.81
CA LEU A 48 11.41 -11.17 -1.53
C LEU A 48 12.50 -11.91 -2.32
N SER A 49 12.27 -13.19 -2.57
CA SER A 49 13.12 -14.06 -3.37
C SER A 49 12.95 -13.79 -4.88
N ASN A 50 13.92 -14.24 -5.69
CA ASN A 50 13.95 -14.01 -7.13
C ASN A 50 12.73 -14.61 -7.86
N ASP A 51 12.19 -15.73 -7.38
CA ASP A 51 10.99 -16.37 -7.93
C ASP A 51 9.72 -15.50 -7.78
N LYS A 52 9.76 -14.44 -6.95
CA LYS A 52 8.64 -13.51 -6.78
C LYS A 52 8.66 -12.33 -7.73
N VAL A 53 9.70 -12.14 -8.54
CA VAL A 53 9.79 -10.95 -9.41
C VAL A 53 8.67 -10.92 -10.46
N ALA A 54 8.29 -12.08 -11.01
CA ALA A 54 7.13 -12.18 -11.90
C ALA A 54 5.84 -11.70 -11.20
N HIS A 55 5.60 -12.21 -9.99
CA HIS A 55 4.44 -11.84 -9.17
C HIS A 55 4.41 -10.35 -8.84
N ILE A 56 5.55 -9.75 -8.49
CA ILE A 56 5.66 -8.30 -8.25
C ILE A 56 5.17 -7.53 -9.50
N GLY A 57 5.62 -7.92 -10.69
CA GLY A 57 5.20 -7.24 -11.92
C GLY A 57 3.73 -7.43 -12.24
N ASP A 58 3.16 -8.59 -11.95
CA ASP A 58 1.73 -8.84 -12.08
C ASP A 58 0.92 -7.94 -11.12
N VAL A 59 1.33 -7.85 -9.85
CA VAL A 59 0.70 -6.95 -8.85
C VAL A 59 0.71 -5.50 -9.30
N LEU A 60 1.87 -4.99 -9.75
CA LEU A 60 2.01 -3.60 -10.19
C LEU A 60 1.20 -3.33 -11.46
N SER A 61 1.26 -4.24 -12.44
CA SER A 61 0.51 -4.12 -13.70
C SER A 61 -0.98 -4.15 -13.48
N MET A 62 -1.46 -5.10 -12.66
CA MET A 62 -2.87 -5.21 -12.30
C MET A 62 -3.35 -3.98 -11.54
N THR A 63 -2.54 -3.43 -10.62
CA THR A 63 -2.87 -2.19 -9.92
C THR A 63 -3.03 -1.01 -10.88
N MET A 64 -2.10 -0.82 -11.81
CA MET A 64 -2.19 0.22 -12.85
C MET A 64 -3.38 0.00 -13.80
N ASN A 65 -3.74 -1.25 -14.09
CA ASN A 65 -4.87 -1.58 -14.96
C ASN A 65 -6.24 -1.39 -14.28
N LYS A 66 -6.30 -1.46 -12.95
CA LYS A 66 -7.56 -1.44 -12.17
C LYS A 66 -7.82 -0.12 -11.46
N THR A 67 -6.86 0.79 -11.45
CA THR A 67 -6.94 2.08 -10.77
C THR A 67 -6.41 3.20 -11.66
N ALA A 68 -6.51 4.44 -11.22
CA ALA A 68 -5.91 5.61 -11.89
C ALA A 68 -4.39 5.73 -11.65
N ALA A 69 -3.73 4.68 -11.18
CA ALA A 69 -2.29 4.64 -11.00
C ALA A 69 -1.56 4.44 -12.33
N ASP A 70 -0.47 5.18 -12.52
CA ASP A 70 0.45 5.05 -13.63
C ASP A 70 1.84 4.65 -13.13
N PHE A 71 2.77 4.43 -14.06
CA PHE A 71 4.11 3.95 -13.73
C PHE A 71 4.87 4.91 -12.80
N ASP A 72 4.91 6.21 -13.13
CA ASP A 72 5.62 7.20 -12.34
C ASP A 72 5.01 7.30 -10.94
N GLY A 73 3.69 7.36 -10.87
CA GLY A 73 2.95 7.43 -9.63
C GLY A 73 3.18 6.23 -8.72
N MET A 74 3.14 5.02 -9.26
CA MET A 74 3.45 3.80 -8.51
C MET A 74 4.91 3.77 -8.05
N SER A 75 5.85 4.13 -8.92
CA SER A 75 7.28 4.16 -8.59
C SER A 75 7.57 5.14 -7.45
N ASP A 76 7.04 6.35 -7.53
CA ASP A 76 7.19 7.36 -6.48
C ASP A 76 6.52 6.93 -5.17
N ALA A 77 5.28 6.44 -5.24
CA ALA A 77 4.52 6.06 -4.06
C ALA A 77 5.18 4.91 -3.29
N LEU A 78 5.59 3.86 -4.02
CA LEU A 78 6.15 2.66 -3.41
C LEU A 78 7.54 2.87 -2.82
N THR A 79 8.29 3.86 -3.31
CA THR A 79 9.55 4.30 -2.68
C THR A 79 9.36 4.67 -1.20
N TYR A 80 8.22 5.27 -0.85
CA TYR A 80 7.90 5.64 0.53
C TYR A 80 7.12 4.58 1.29
N ALA A 81 6.18 3.89 0.63
CA ALA A 81 5.26 2.97 1.29
C ALA A 81 5.88 1.59 1.56
N ALA A 82 6.65 1.04 0.61
CA ALA A 82 7.10 -0.36 0.66
C ALA A 82 7.93 -0.71 1.91
N PRO A 83 8.94 0.08 2.34
CA PRO A 83 9.74 -0.28 3.50
C PRO A 83 8.93 -0.34 4.80
N VAL A 84 7.97 0.57 4.96
CA VAL A 84 7.10 0.61 6.15
C VAL A 84 6.05 -0.49 6.10
N ALA A 85 5.48 -0.77 4.94
CA ALA A 85 4.56 -1.88 4.77
C ALA A 85 5.19 -3.22 5.14
N LYS A 86 6.40 -3.50 4.62
CA LYS A 86 7.16 -4.70 4.98
C LYS A 86 7.38 -4.80 6.49
N ASN A 87 7.77 -3.70 7.15
CA ASN A 87 7.98 -3.69 8.60
C ASN A 87 6.68 -3.86 9.40
N ALA A 88 5.55 -3.42 8.83
CA ALA A 88 4.22 -3.60 9.39
C ALA A 88 3.62 -4.99 9.15
N GLY A 89 4.30 -5.85 8.38
CA GLY A 89 3.81 -7.16 7.98
C GLY A 89 2.73 -7.10 6.89
N VAL A 90 2.63 -5.96 6.20
CA VAL A 90 1.68 -5.73 5.10
C VAL A 90 2.32 -6.17 3.79
N SER A 91 1.55 -6.88 2.98
CA SER A 91 2.07 -7.49 1.75
C SER A 91 2.23 -6.46 0.61
N ILE A 92 2.93 -6.84 -0.48
CA ILE A 92 3.07 -5.97 -1.64
C ILE A 92 1.72 -5.71 -2.32
N GLU A 93 0.85 -6.72 -2.33
CA GLU A 93 -0.51 -6.67 -2.85
C GLU A 93 -1.36 -5.65 -2.09
N GLU A 94 -1.35 -5.74 -0.75
CA GLU A 94 -2.09 -4.79 0.09
C GLU A 94 -1.52 -3.37 -0.07
N THR A 95 -0.20 -3.24 -0.15
CA THR A 95 0.47 -1.95 -0.36
C THR A 95 0.11 -1.33 -1.70
N ALA A 96 0.15 -2.11 -2.77
CA ALA A 96 -0.21 -1.66 -4.11
C ALA A 96 -1.70 -1.31 -4.19
N ALA A 97 -2.58 -2.10 -3.55
CA ALA A 97 -4.01 -1.79 -3.46
C ALA A 97 -4.27 -0.46 -2.74
N MET A 98 -3.56 -0.18 -1.64
CA MET A 98 -3.65 1.11 -0.93
C MET A 98 -3.24 2.27 -1.85
N VAL A 99 -2.08 2.16 -2.51
CA VAL A 99 -1.59 3.20 -3.43
C VAL A 99 -2.57 3.41 -4.59
N GLY A 100 -3.05 2.33 -5.21
CA GLY A 100 -4.02 2.41 -6.31
C GLY A 100 -5.34 3.06 -5.88
N ALA A 101 -5.85 2.72 -4.70
CA ALA A 101 -7.06 3.34 -4.17
C ALA A 101 -6.90 4.85 -3.89
N LEU A 102 -5.73 5.28 -3.44
CA LEU A 102 -5.40 6.71 -3.27
C LEU A 102 -5.32 7.44 -4.62
N HIS A 103 -4.73 6.80 -5.63
CA HIS A 103 -4.67 7.34 -6.98
C HIS A 103 -6.05 7.59 -7.58
N ASP A 104 -7.01 6.67 -7.37
CA ASP A 104 -8.41 6.87 -7.78
C ASP A 104 -9.06 8.10 -7.12
N ALA A 105 -8.58 8.48 -5.94
CA ALA A 105 -8.99 9.68 -5.22
C ALA A 105 -8.12 10.91 -5.53
N LYS A 106 -7.28 10.85 -6.58
CA LYS A 106 -6.34 11.92 -6.99
C LYS A 106 -5.24 12.24 -5.98
N ILE A 107 -5.02 11.38 -4.99
CA ILE A 107 -3.83 11.41 -4.13
C ILE A 107 -2.79 10.52 -4.82
N THR A 108 -1.90 11.12 -5.61
CA THR A 108 -1.00 10.38 -6.52
C THR A 108 0.48 10.50 -6.12
N GLY A 109 1.31 9.60 -6.66
CA GLY A 109 2.77 9.67 -6.56
C GLY A 109 3.26 9.70 -5.12
N SER A 110 4.18 10.63 -4.83
CA SER A 110 4.76 10.79 -3.49
C SER A 110 3.72 11.08 -2.40
N MET A 111 2.59 11.70 -2.72
CA MET A 111 1.49 11.92 -1.77
C MET A 111 0.80 10.60 -1.41
N ALA A 112 0.57 9.73 -2.39
CA ALA A 112 0.00 8.40 -2.16
C ALA A 112 0.93 7.53 -1.28
N GLY A 113 2.24 7.59 -1.59
CA GLY A 113 3.27 6.90 -0.82
C GLY A 113 3.36 7.38 0.61
N THR A 114 3.43 8.70 0.80
CA THR A 114 3.51 9.33 2.12
C THR A 114 2.26 9.09 2.95
N GLY A 115 1.07 9.18 2.33
CA GLY A 115 -0.21 8.89 2.96
C GLY A 115 -0.31 7.43 3.42
N SER A 116 0.02 6.47 2.53
CA SER A 116 0.04 5.04 2.88
C SER A 116 1.03 4.75 4.00
N ARG A 117 2.25 5.29 3.92
CA ARG A 117 3.28 5.19 4.96
C ARG A 117 2.78 5.69 6.31
N ALA A 118 2.14 6.86 6.33
CA ALA A 118 1.62 7.47 7.54
C ALA A 118 0.49 6.64 8.17
N VAL A 119 -0.46 6.17 7.35
CA VAL A 119 -1.55 5.28 7.82
C VAL A 119 -1.00 4.01 8.44
N LEU A 120 -0.06 3.35 7.77
CA LEU A 120 0.59 2.13 8.27
C LEU A 120 1.31 2.38 9.60
N SER A 121 2.15 3.41 9.66
CA SER A 121 2.93 3.72 10.86
C SER A 121 2.05 4.09 12.06
N ARG A 122 0.98 4.85 11.85
CA ARG A 122 0.08 5.29 12.91
C ARG A 122 -0.76 4.16 13.48
N LEU A 123 -1.13 3.18 12.67
CA LEU A 123 -1.86 1.99 13.12
C LEU A 123 -0.92 0.93 13.71
N GLN A 124 0.31 0.81 13.20
CA GLN A 124 1.31 -0.11 13.75
C GLN A 124 1.70 0.26 15.18
N ALA A 125 1.91 1.55 15.46
CA ALA A 125 2.36 2.02 16.77
C ALA A 125 1.59 3.28 17.21
N PRO A 126 0.27 3.17 17.51
CA PRO A 126 -0.50 4.29 18.01
C PRO A 126 0.01 4.69 19.39
N THR A 127 0.12 6.00 19.63
CA THR A 127 0.62 6.54 20.91
C THR A 127 -0.26 7.70 21.39
N GLY A 128 -0.25 7.95 22.70
CA GLY A 128 -1.00 9.04 23.32
C GLY A 128 -2.47 9.07 22.90
N LYS A 129 -2.94 10.25 22.47
CA LYS A 129 -4.34 10.46 22.07
C LYS A 129 -4.81 9.57 20.93
N ALA A 130 -3.92 9.15 20.02
CA ALA A 130 -4.30 8.22 18.95
C ALA A 130 -4.69 6.84 19.51
N TRP A 131 -4.00 6.38 20.55
CA TRP A 131 -4.32 5.13 21.23
C TRP A 131 -5.64 5.23 22.00
N ASP A 132 -5.86 6.34 22.72
CA ASP A 132 -7.12 6.59 23.43
C ASP A 132 -8.31 6.61 22.45
N ALA A 133 -8.16 7.34 21.34
CA ALA A 133 -9.17 7.42 20.29
C ALA A 133 -9.51 6.05 19.68
N LEU A 134 -8.51 5.22 19.34
CA LEU A 134 -8.75 3.87 18.84
C LEU A 134 -9.46 2.98 19.87
N LYS A 135 -9.11 3.14 21.15
CA LYS A 135 -9.75 2.42 22.26
C LYS A 135 -11.22 2.83 22.44
N GLU A 136 -11.54 4.12 22.35
CA GLU A 136 -12.92 4.62 22.35
C GLU A 136 -13.75 4.04 21.21
N LEU A 137 -13.14 3.92 20.02
CA LEU A 137 -13.77 3.27 18.88
C LEU A 137 -13.88 1.74 19.02
N GLY A 138 -13.26 1.15 20.04
CA GLY A 138 -13.23 -0.30 20.24
C GLY A 138 -12.33 -1.05 19.24
N VAL A 139 -11.40 -0.35 18.60
CA VAL A 139 -10.52 -0.91 17.57
C VAL A 139 -9.18 -1.29 18.18
N LYS A 140 -8.76 -2.54 17.96
CA LYS A 140 -7.42 -3.01 18.32
C LYS A 140 -6.54 -3.00 17.09
N THR A 141 -5.33 -2.47 17.19
CA THR A 141 -4.39 -2.48 16.06
C THR A 141 -3.35 -3.59 16.13
N SER A 142 -3.19 -4.23 17.29
CA SER A 142 -2.29 -5.36 17.49
C SER A 142 -3.02 -6.63 17.94
N ASP A 143 -2.44 -7.79 17.60
CA ASP A 143 -2.86 -9.10 18.09
C ASP A 143 -2.32 -9.38 19.50
N SER A 144 -2.64 -10.56 20.06
CA SER A 144 -2.18 -10.95 21.40
C SER A 144 -0.66 -11.16 21.51
N LYS A 145 0.06 -11.22 20.39
CA LYS A 145 1.52 -11.37 20.31
C LYS A 145 2.22 -10.03 20.05
N GLY A 146 1.46 -8.94 19.86
CA GLY A 146 1.99 -7.62 19.56
C GLY A 146 2.25 -7.35 18.08
N ASN A 147 1.84 -8.25 17.17
CA ASN A 147 1.93 -7.99 15.74
C ASN A 147 0.80 -7.08 15.29
N THR A 148 1.03 -6.26 14.26
CA THR A 148 -0.02 -5.49 13.61
C THR A 148 -1.12 -6.43 13.09
N ARG A 149 -2.37 -6.12 13.38
CA ARG A 149 -3.51 -6.82 12.78
C ARG A 149 -3.64 -6.45 11.29
N PRO A 150 -4.33 -7.26 10.47
CA PRO A 150 -4.54 -6.94 9.06
C PRO A 150 -5.10 -5.54 8.86
N ILE A 151 -4.40 -4.73 8.07
CA ILE A 151 -4.64 -3.29 7.99
C ILE A 151 -6.04 -2.97 7.46
N PHE A 152 -6.53 -3.73 6.48
CA PHE A 152 -7.88 -3.56 5.95
C PHE A 152 -8.96 -3.90 6.97
N THR A 153 -8.71 -4.87 7.85
CA THR A 153 -9.63 -5.20 8.96
C THR A 153 -9.71 -4.04 9.94
N ILE A 154 -8.56 -3.47 10.35
CA ILE A 154 -8.55 -2.31 11.25
C ILE A 154 -9.34 -1.14 10.64
N LEU A 155 -9.10 -0.83 9.37
CA LEU A 155 -9.81 0.24 8.66
C LEU A 155 -11.33 0.00 8.58
N LYS A 156 -11.76 -1.24 8.28
CA LYS A 156 -13.17 -1.62 8.29
C LYS A 156 -13.82 -1.48 9.68
N GLU A 157 -13.11 -1.90 10.72
CA GLU A 157 -13.60 -1.79 12.10
C GLU A 157 -13.75 -0.33 12.54
N MET A 158 -12.83 0.55 12.14
CA MET A 158 -12.96 1.99 12.37
C MET A 158 -14.22 2.56 11.71
N GLN A 159 -14.44 2.27 10.43
CA GLN A 159 -15.65 2.69 9.72
C GLN A 159 -16.93 2.15 10.38
N ALA A 160 -16.95 0.87 10.72
CA ALA A 160 -18.09 0.24 11.37
C ALA A 160 -18.38 0.87 12.75
N SER A 161 -17.34 1.28 13.48
CA SER A 161 -17.49 2.02 14.74
C SER A 161 -18.10 3.40 14.53
N PHE A 162 -17.68 4.13 13.50
CA PHE A 162 -18.28 5.43 13.15
C PHE A 162 -19.77 5.31 12.84
N GLU A 163 -20.15 4.30 12.05
CA GLU A 163 -21.55 4.03 11.67
C GLU A 163 -22.40 3.59 12.87
N LYS A 164 -21.89 2.64 13.66
CA LYS A 164 -22.59 2.12 14.84
C LYS A 164 -22.90 3.23 15.85
N ASN A 165 -21.96 4.15 16.04
CA ASN A 165 -22.09 5.26 16.99
C ASN A 165 -22.77 6.51 16.36
N ARG A 166 -23.18 6.43 15.09
CA ARG A 166 -23.82 7.53 14.34
C ARG A 166 -23.03 8.84 14.41
N LEU A 167 -21.71 8.74 14.32
CA LEU A 167 -20.83 9.91 14.42
C LEU A 167 -21.06 10.87 13.26
N GLY A 168 -21.24 12.15 13.56
CA GLY A 168 -21.35 13.20 12.56
C GLY A 168 -20.01 13.45 11.86
N THR A 169 -20.04 14.12 10.70
CA THR A 169 -18.85 14.38 9.89
C THR A 169 -17.74 15.12 10.64
N ALA A 170 -18.09 16.07 11.52
CA ALA A 170 -17.14 16.79 12.37
C ALA A 170 -16.42 15.86 13.37
N GLN A 171 -17.16 14.95 14.01
CA GLN A 171 -16.60 13.99 14.97
C GLN A 171 -15.71 12.97 14.26
N GLN A 172 -16.14 12.46 13.09
CA GLN A 172 -15.30 11.58 12.28
C GLN A 172 -13.99 12.27 11.90
N ALA A 173 -14.05 13.52 11.44
CA ALA A 173 -12.85 14.29 11.12
C ALA A 173 -11.91 14.47 12.33
N GLU A 174 -12.46 14.70 13.53
CA GLU A 174 -11.67 14.77 14.77
C GLU A 174 -10.95 13.46 15.10
N TYR A 175 -11.65 12.32 15.00
CA TYR A 175 -11.04 11.00 15.17
C TYR A 175 -9.94 10.76 14.13
N MET A 176 -10.19 11.07 12.86
CA MET A 176 -9.23 10.88 11.78
C MET A 176 -7.97 11.72 11.99
N LYS A 177 -8.11 13.00 12.37
CA LYS A 177 -7.00 13.89 12.68
C LYS A 177 -6.23 13.43 13.92
N THR A 178 -6.93 12.96 14.95
CA THR A 178 -6.29 12.50 16.18
C THR A 178 -5.47 11.23 15.95
N ILE A 179 -6.01 10.27 15.19
CA ILE A 179 -5.37 8.98 14.94
C ILE A 179 -4.24 9.13 13.91
N PHE A 180 -4.52 9.74 12.76
CA PHE A 180 -3.60 9.76 11.63
C PHE A 180 -2.76 11.04 11.54
N GLY A 181 -3.18 12.12 12.19
CA GLY A 181 -2.62 13.45 12.02
C GLY A 181 -3.32 14.26 10.93
N GLU A 182 -3.12 15.57 10.94
CA GLU A 182 -3.76 16.51 10.00
C GLU A 182 -3.47 16.14 8.54
N GLU A 183 -2.20 15.96 8.19
CA GLU A 183 -1.76 15.72 6.81
C GLU A 183 -2.22 14.37 6.25
N ALA A 184 -2.20 13.31 7.08
CA ALA A 184 -2.54 11.96 6.63
C ALA A 184 -4.03 11.64 6.73
N SER A 185 -4.83 12.51 7.36
CA SER A 185 -6.27 12.30 7.57
C SER A 185 -7.04 12.08 6.27
N SER A 186 -6.66 12.76 5.19
CA SER A 186 -7.27 12.62 3.86
C SER A 186 -7.00 11.25 3.24
N ALA A 187 -5.74 10.81 3.22
CA ALA A 187 -5.36 9.49 2.74
C ALA A 187 -6.01 8.38 3.57
N ALA A 188 -6.03 8.54 4.89
CA ALA A 188 -6.68 7.61 5.80
C ALA A 188 -8.19 7.49 5.55
N ALA A 189 -8.89 8.60 5.29
CA ALA A 189 -10.32 8.59 4.99
C ALA A 189 -10.63 7.87 3.68
N VAL A 190 -9.82 8.10 2.64
CA VAL A 190 -9.94 7.39 1.36
C VAL A 190 -9.71 5.89 1.54
N LEU A 191 -8.65 5.50 2.25
CA LEU A 191 -8.34 4.10 2.50
C LEU A 191 -9.38 3.41 3.37
N MET A 192 -9.90 4.10 4.38
CA MET A 192 -10.99 3.60 5.22
C MET A 192 -12.25 3.33 4.40
N THR A 193 -12.62 4.25 3.51
CA THR A 193 -13.74 4.10 2.58
C THR A 193 -13.49 2.96 1.57
N ALA A 194 -12.28 2.86 1.03
CA ALA A 194 -11.91 1.79 0.11
C ALA A 194 -11.93 0.42 0.79
N ALA A 195 -11.54 0.34 2.06
CA ALA A 195 -11.62 -0.88 2.85
C ALA A 195 -13.06 -1.29 3.13
N SER A 196 -13.91 -0.35 3.58
CA SER A 196 -15.30 -0.64 3.95
C SER A 196 -16.18 -1.03 2.77
N THR A 197 -15.93 -0.45 1.59
CA THR A 197 -16.62 -0.80 0.33
C THR A 197 -16.12 -2.10 -0.30
N GLY A 198 -15.11 -2.74 0.29
CA GLY A 198 -14.47 -3.96 -0.21
C GLY A 198 -13.60 -3.74 -1.46
N LYS A 199 -13.29 -2.49 -1.81
CA LYS A 199 -12.44 -2.16 -2.96
C LYS A 199 -11.01 -2.68 -2.74
N LEU A 200 -10.46 -2.50 -1.55
CA LEU A 200 -9.11 -2.98 -1.25
C LEU A 200 -9.02 -4.51 -1.35
N ASP A 201 -10.00 -5.24 -0.83
CA ASP A 201 -10.03 -6.71 -0.96
C ASP A 201 -10.14 -7.16 -2.42
N LYS A 202 -10.96 -6.47 -3.22
CA LYS A 202 -11.11 -6.78 -4.66
C LYS A 202 -9.82 -6.53 -5.44
N LEU A 203 -9.07 -5.49 -5.10
CA LEU A 203 -7.76 -5.23 -5.70
C LEU A 203 -6.79 -6.34 -5.30
N THR A 204 -6.72 -6.68 -4.01
CA THR A 204 -5.84 -7.74 -3.50
C THR A 204 -6.17 -9.13 -4.04
N ALA A 205 -7.44 -9.46 -4.25
CA ALA A 205 -7.86 -10.75 -4.80
C ALA A 205 -7.63 -10.88 -6.32
N ALA A 206 -7.25 -9.80 -6.99
CA ALA A 206 -6.96 -9.80 -8.42
C ALA A 206 -5.52 -10.20 -8.76
N PHE A 207 -4.70 -10.47 -7.73
CA PHE A 207 -3.29 -10.84 -7.85
C PHE A 207 -3.07 -12.33 -7.64
#